data_AF-A0A7C9CQ16-F1
#
_entry.id   AF-A0A7C9CQ16-F1
#
_cell.length_a   1.000
_cell.length_b   1.000
_cell.length_c   1.000
_cell.angle_alpha   90.00
_cell.angle_beta   90.00
_cell.angle_gamma   90.00
#
_symmetry.space_group_name_H-M   'P 1'
#
loop_
_entity.id
_entity.type
_entity.pdbx_description
1 polymer ?
#
loop_
_entity_poly.entity_id
_entity_poly.type
_entity_poly.pdbx_seq_one_letter_code
_entity_poly.pdbx_strand_id
1 'polypeptide(L)'
;MASTTLTPVVSSTFPSCFLNQSKSNSLLIRSSQCLCLSINRKFDFFLSQSKPSSISLIQSPRSPIFPGNRRLGLVSTRNSSSIVCSYPQQKGSGLNWPILRRWDVPWPWQTITLTSLACGISFVVTGVIETQALPFFGIQIAELTLDEKAELLLIDQGITTAVVLGILFNFTKSFQPLPDDIYRYDFREPFNLQKGWLLWAGIGFLGAAGAIALTGVAMSFSNESPQRETDALVRLLPLIGSSSVRTVCLLVVTGVFAPLLEETVFRGFFMTSLTKWVPTPVAIVISAAVFALAHLTPGEFPQLFVLGIALGLSYAQTRNLLTPITIHSLWNSGVILLLTFLQLQGYDIRELLQSS
;
A
#
# COMPACT_ATOMS: atom_id res chain seq x y z
N MET A 1 -80.36 -26.90 -2.76
CA MET A 1 -79.93 -27.65 -1.55
C MET A 1 -78.64 -27.03 -1.06
N ALA A 2 -78.53 -26.79 0.24
CA ALA A 2 -77.30 -26.29 0.86
C ALA A 2 -76.40 -27.45 1.31
N SER A 3 -75.10 -27.20 1.41
CA SER A 3 -74.27 -27.68 2.54
C SER A 3 -72.93 -26.94 2.55
N THR A 4 -72.67 -26.29 3.68
CA THR A 4 -71.44 -25.57 4.05
C THR A 4 -70.42 -26.53 4.66
N THR A 5 -69.12 -26.30 4.49
CA THR A 5 -68.20 -25.88 5.59
C THR A 5 -66.70 -25.80 5.22
N LEU A 6 -66.04 -24.85 5.90
CA LEU A 6 -64.64 -24.81 6.36
C LEU A 6 -63.48 -24.52 5.38
N THR A 7 -62.85 -23.37 5.65
CA THR A 7 -61.48 -22.98 5.29
C THR A 7 -60.44 -23.67 6.22
N PRO A 8 -59.14 -23.62 5.89
CA PRO A 8 -58.33 -22.53 6.45
C PRO A 8 -57.35 -21.87 5.45
N VAL A 9 -56.85 -20.71 5.85
CA VAL A 9 -55.88 -19.86 5.13
C VAL A 9 -54.45 -20.30 5.45
N VAL A 10 -53.58 -20.44 4.44
CA VAL A 10 -52.15 -20.07 4.52
C VAL A 10 -51.71 -19.49 3.17
N SER A 11 -51.10 -18.31 3.20
CA SER A 11 -50.44 -17.67 2.06
C SER A 11 -48.92 -17.77 2.21
N SER A 12 -48.19 -17.93 1.10
CA SER A 12 -46.74 -17.71 1.04
C SER A 12 -46.26 -17.37 -0.37
N THR A 13 -46.63 -16.17 -0.83
CA THR A 13 -45.93 -15.51 -1.95
C THR A 13 -44.50 -15.21 -1.54
N PHE A 14 -43.52 -15.95 -2.08
CA PHE A 14 -42.10 -15.58 -1.95
C PHE A 14 -41.81 -14.34 -2.83
N PRO A 15 -41.36 -13.21 -2.27
CA PRO A 15 -40.96 -12.06 -3.07
C PRO A 15 -39.52 -12.22 -3.54
N SER A 16 -39.25 -11.98 -4.83
CA SER A 16 -37.93 -12.03 -5.47
C SER A 16 -36.93 -10.93 -5.00
N CYS A 17 -37.13 -10.34 -3.82
CA CYS A 17 -36.42 -9.15 -3.34
C CYS A 17 -35.03 -9.45 -2.76
N PHE A 18 -34.86 -10.63 -2.13
CA PHE A 18 -33.62 -11.01 -1.43
C PHE A 18 -32.37 -11.11 -2.33
N LEU A 19 -32.54 -11.42 -3.62
CA LEU A 19 -31.42 -11.55 -4.56
C LEU A 19 -30.80 -10.21 -5.01
N ASN A 20 -31.52 -9.09 -4.85
CA ASN A 20 -31.01 -7.76 -5.19
C ASN A 20 -30.27 -7.08 -4.01
N GLN A 21 -30.75 -7.28 -2.77
CA GLN A 21 -30.08 -6.75 -1.57
C GLN A 21 -28.66 -7.29 -1.40
N SER A 22 -28.45 -8.60 -1.60
CA SER A 22 -27.12 -9.23 -1.51
C SER A 22 -26.10 -8.62 -2.47
N LYS A 23 -26.52 -8.26 -3.69
CA LYS A 23 -25.65 -7.59 -4.68
C LYS A 23 -25.27 -6.17 -4.25
N SER A 24 -26.22 -5.38 -3.73
CA SER A 24 -25.99 -4.00 -3.30
C SER A 24 -24.94 -3.92 -2.17
N ASN A 25 -25.09 -4.76 -1.14
CA ASN A 25 -24.14 -4.80 -0.02
C ASN A 25 -22.72 -5.16 -0.52
N SER A 26 -22.61 -6.09 -1.49
CA SER A 26 -21.31 -6.49 -2.07
C SER A 26 -20.61 -5.40 -2.89
N LEU A 27 -21.34 -4.37 -3.36
CA LEU A 27 -20.79 -3.28 -4.18
C LEU A 27 -20.17 -2.17 -3.33
N LEU A 28 -20.65 -1.96 -2.10
CA LEU A 28 -20.16 -0.92 -1.20
C LEU A 28 -19.10 -1.44 -0.21
N ILE A 29 -19.18 -2.71 0.19
CA ILE A 29 -18.05 -3.40 0.84
C ILE A 29 -16.80 -3.35 -0.07
N ARG A 30 -17.00 -3.31 -1.39
CA ARG A 30 -15.91 -3.10 -2.35
C ARG A 30 -15.43 -1.65 -2.45
N SER A 31 -16.26 -0.63 -2.23
CA SER A 31 -15.83 0.76 -2.50
C SER A 31 -14.86 1.30 -1.45
N SER A 32 -15.05 0.98 -0.16
CA SER A 32 -14.08 1.31 0.90
C SER A 32 -12.74 0.61 0.64
N GLN A 33 -12.81 -0.66 0.25
CA GLN A 33 -11.65 -1.44 -0.18
C GLN A 33 -11.03 -0.86 -1.47
N CYS A 34 -11.78 -0.32 -2.43
CA CYS A 34 -11.25 0.13 -3.73
C CYS A 34 -10.43 1.44 -3.72
N LEU A 35 -10.48 2.24 -2.66
CA LEU A 35 -9.71 3.50 -2.60
C LEU A 35 -8.28 3.31 -2.10
N CYS A 36 -8.04 2.27 -1.29
CA CYS A 36 -6.72 1.87 -0.81
C CYS A 36 -6.24 0.53 -1.43
N LEU A 37 -7.19 -0.26 -1.95
CA LEU A 37 -7.02 -1.46 -2.76
C LEU A 37 -7.99 -1.46 -3.95
N SER A 38 -7.70 -0.61 -4.94
CA SER A 38 -7.38 -1.28 -6.22
C SER A 38 -6.26 -2.25 -5.83
N ILE A 39 -6.44 -3.57 -5.70
CA ILE A 39 -7.37 -4.53 -6.31
C ILE A 39 -7.53 -5.81 -5.44
N ASN A 40 -8.70 -6.44 -5.45
CA ASN A 40 -8.77 -7.92 -5.59
C ASN A 40 -10.11 -8.41 -6.15
N ARG A 41 -10.06 -9.42 -7.04
CA ARG A 41 -11.18 -10.35 -7.29
C ARG A 41 -10.69 -11.70 -7.81
N LYS A 42 -10.08 -12.54 -6.96
CA LYS A 42 -10.21 -14.03 -7.00
C LYS A 42 -9.53 -14.69 -5.79
N PHE A 43 -10.32 -15.27 -4.88
CA PHE A 43 -9.82 -16.25 -3.91
C PHE A 43 -10.87 -17.33 -3.57
N ASP A 44 -11.45 -17.95 -4.61
CA ASP A 44 -12.51 -18.97 -4.51
C ASP A 44 -12.10 -20.35 -5.07
N PHE A 45 -10.81 -20.72 -5.02
CA PHE A 45 -10.33 -21.99 -5.62
C PHE A 45 -9.56 -22.94 -4.68
N PHE A 46 -9.24 -22.57 -3.43
CA PHE A 46 -8.44 -23.41 -2.53
C PHE A 46 -9.12 -23.86 -1.22
N LEU A 47 -10.44 -23.70 -1.10
CA LEU A 47 -11.22 -24.18 0.06
C LEU A 47 -12.17 -25.35 -0.23
N SER A 48 -12.07 -25.98 -1.41
CA SER A 48 -12.69 -27.28 -1.66
C SER A 48 -11.62 -28.35 -1.84
N GLN A 49 -11.24 -28.97 -0.71
CA GLN A 49 -10.72 -30.35 -0.51
C GLN A 49 -10.14 -30.48 0.91
N SER A 50 -10.98 -30.20 1.93
CA SER A 50 -10.66 -30.59 3.31
C SER A 50 -11.20 -31.99 3.60
N LYS A 51 -10.30 -32.94 3.88
CA LYS A 51 -10.59 -34.08 4.76
C LYS A 51 -9.42 -34.27 5.72
N PRO A 52 -9.67 -34.36 7.04
CA PRO A 52 -8.62 -34.55 8.04
C PRO A 52 -8.31 -36.03 8.23
N SER A 53 -7.06 -36.35 8.54
CA SER A 53 -6.70 -37.66 9.08
C SER A 53 -5.50 -37.57 10.04
N SER A 54 -5.83 -37.76 11.32
CA SER A 54 -5.05 -38.50 12.32
C SER A 54 -3.71 -37.95 12.81
N ILE A 55 -3.69 -37.57 14.09
CA ILE A 55 -2.52 -37.36 14.94
C ILE A 55 -1.83 -38.70 15.25
N SER A 56 -0.50 -38.72 15.32
CA SER A 56 0.23 -39.71 16.14
C SER A 56 1.50 -39.09 16.76
N LEU A 57 1.58 -39.12 18.09
CA LEU A 57 2.80 -38.76 18.83
C LEU A 57 3.92 -39.78 18.56
N ILE A 58 5.16 -39.31 18.37
CA ILE A 58 6.37 -40.11 18.63
C ILE A 58 7.38 -39.27 19.43
N GLN A 59 8.08 -39.94 20.35
CA GLN A 59 8.85 -39.36 21.45
C GLN A 59 10.28 -38.96 21.08
N SER A 60 10.93 -38.19 21.95
CA SER A 60 12.38 -37.94 21.92
C SER A 60 13.19 -39.15 22.42
N PRO A 61 14.50 -39.19 22.11
CA PRO A 61 15.46 -39.70 23.06
C PRO A 61 16.69 -38.80 23.27
N ARG A 62 16.88 -38.47 24.56
CA ARG A 62 18.11 -38.37 25.37
C ARG A 62 19.49 -38.19 24.70
N SER A 63 20.26 -37.28 25.29
CA SER A 63 21.71 -37.13 25.20
C SER A 63 22.51 -38.25 25.89
N PRO A 64 23.82 -38.35 25.60
CA PRO A 64 24.85 -38.82 26.53
C PRO A 64 25.72 -37.67 27.06
N ILE A 65 26.39 -37.89 28.20
CA ILE A 65 27.25 -36.94 28.93
C ILE A 65 28.64 -37.59 29.12
N PHE A 66 29.67 -36.75 29.37
CA PHE A 66 31.00 -37.02 29.96
C PHE A 66 32.18 -37.31 29.01
N PRO A 67 33.45 -37.06 29.46
CA PRO A 67 33.90 -36.22 30.57
C PRO A 67 34.93 -35.14 30.17
N GLY A 68 35.09 -34.15 31.05
CA GLY A 68 35.94 -32.98 30.82
C GLY A 68 37.45 -33.19 30.91
N ASN A 69 38.18 -32.08 30.72
CA ASN A 69 39.55 -31.94 31.19
C ASN A 69 39.74 -30.55 31.82
N ARG A 70 40.37 -30.49 33.00
CA ARG A 70 40.67 -29.23 33.69
C ARG A 70 42.06 -28.74 33.28
N ARG A 71 42.21 -27.44 33.04
CA ARG A 71 43.43 -26.73 33.45
C ARG A 71 43.07 -25.39 34.09
N LEU A 72 43.68 -25.14 35.25
CA LEU A 72 43.52 -23.91 36.01
C LEU A 72 44.47 -22.82 35.50
N GLY A 73 44.05 -21.57 35.67
CA GLY A 73 44.93 -20.46 36.03
C GLY A 73 45.50 -19.63 34.90
N LEU A 74 44.96 -18.43 34.71
CA LEU A 74 45.56 -17.25 35.36
C LEU A 74 44.54 -16.11 35.51
N VAL A 75 44.62 -15.38 36.61
CA VAL A 75 43.96 -14.08 36.76
C VAL A 75 44.83 -13.04 36.07
N SER A 76 44.25 -12.23 35.18
CA SER A 76 44.84 -10.96 34.76
C SER A 76 43.75 -9.94 34.48
N THR A 77 43.84 -8.79 35.14
CA THR A 77 42.95 -7.65 34.94
C THR A 77 43.49 -6.77 33.81
N ARG A 78 42.64 -6.40 32.84
CA ARG A 78 42.51 -5.01 32.33
C ARG A 78 41.61 -4.85 31.10
N ASN A 79 40.93 -3.71 31.11
CA ASN A 79 40.43 -2.88 30.01
C ASN A 79 39.53 -3.52 28.92
N SER A 80 38.29 -3.06 28.94
CA SER A 80 37.43 -2.93 27.77
C SER A 80 38.16 -2.27 26.60
N SER A 81 38.07 -2.90 25.43
CA SER A 81 38.23 -2.26 24.13
C SER A 81 37.36 -3.03 23.16
N SER A 82 36.11 -2.61 23.04
CA SER A 82 35.15 -3.21 22.11
C SER A 82 35.68 -3.06 20.70
N ILE A 83 36.04 -4.17 20.05
CA ILE A 83 36.47 -4.17 18.66
C ILE A 83 35.24 -3.85 17.81
N VAL A 84 35.09 -2.56 17.49
CA VAL A 84 34.14 -2.10 16.47
C VAL A 84 34.68 -2.59 15.13
N CYS A 85 34.03 -3.61 14.56
CA CYS A 85 34.25 -4.02 13.17
C CYS A 85 33.68 -2.96 12.23
N SER A 86 34.36 -1.82 12.14
CA SER A 86 34.11 -0.82 11.10
C SER A 86 34.43 -1.43 9.75
N TYR A 87 33.39 -1.71 8.95
CA TYR A 87 33.58 -2.02 7.54
C TYR A 87 34.33 -0.83 6.90
N PRO A 88 35.40 -1.06 6.12
CA PRO A 88 36.07 0.03 5.42
C PRO A 88 35.08 0.71 4.49
N GLN A 89 34.84 2.01 4.67
CA GLN A 89 34.22 2.81 3.61
C GLN A 89 35.11 2.67 2.37
N GLN A 90 34.60 1.99 1.33
CA GLN A 90 35.24 2.01 0.03
C GLN A 90 35.17 3.45 -0.49
N LYS A 91 36.27 4.18 -0.30
CA LYS A 91 36.52 5.49 -0.88
C LYS A 91 36.89 5.33 -2.36
N GLY A 92 35.98 4.70 -3.11
CA GLY A 92 36.12 4.51 -4.55
C GLY A 92 36.04 5.85 -5.25
N SER A 93 36.99 6.10 -6.17
CA SER A 93 37.03 7.28 -7.05
C SER A 93 35.97 7.18 -8.17
N GLY A 94 34.73 6.90 -7.78
CA GLY A 94 33.58 6.77 -8.66
C GLY A 94 32.81 8.08 -8.79
N LEU A 95 32.09 8.21 -9.90
CA LEU A 95 31.24 9.34 -10.24
C LEU A 95 30.16 9.51 -9.14
N ASN A 96 30.31 10.53 -8.28
CA ASN A 96 29.53 10.74 -7.04
C ASN A 96 28.09 11.22 -7.29
N TRP A 97 27.29 10.42 -8.01
CA TRP A 97 25.87 10.68 -8.21
C TRP A 97 25.08 10.37 -6.92
N PRO A 98 24.27 11.31 -6.39
CA PRO A 98 23.43 11.07 -5.21
C PRO A 98 22.55 9.81 -5.34
N ILE A 99 21.99 9.60 -6.53
CA ILE A 99 21.10 8.48 -6.86
C ILE A 99 21.74 7.07 -6.72
N LEU A 100 23.07 6.97 -6.77
CA LEU A 100 23.81 5.71 -6.60
C LEU A 100 24.27 5.47 -5.16
N ARG A 101 24.18 6.49 -4.29
CA ARG A 101 24.54 6.38 -2.88
C ARG A 101 23.54 5.48 -2.16
N ARG A 102 24.05 4.55 -1.35
CA ARG A 102 23.26 3.70 -0.43
C ARG A 102 22.93 4.45 0.86
N TRP A 103 21.99 3.96 1.65
CA TRP A 103 21.77 4.44 3.03
C TRP A 103 22.52 3.55 4.01
N ASP A 104 23.00 4.13 5.12
CA ASP A 104 23.60 3.37 6.21
C ASP A 104 22.53 3.02 7.25
N VAL A 105 21.87 1.90 7.03
CA VAL A 105 20.65 1.54 7.77
C VAL A 105 21.01 0.73 9.02
N PRO A 106 20.62 1.15 10.25
CA PRO A 106 21.12 0.53 11.47
C PRO A 106 20.55 -0.86 11.75
N TRP A 107 19.34 -1.18 11.27
CA TRP A 107 18.67 -2.46 11.54
C TRP A 107 19.15 -3.63 10.65
N PRO A 108 19.03 -4.88 11.12
CA PRO A 108 19.35 -6.07 10.33
C PRO A 108 18.18 -6.50 9.42
N TRP A 109 18.38 -7.54 8.60
CA TRP A 109 17.38 -7.96 7.61
C TRP A 109 16.07 -8.45 8.23
N GLN A 110 16.12 -9.09 9.40
CA GLN A 110 14.96 -9.60 10.11
C GLN A 110 13.97 -8.48 10.45
N THR A 111 14.46 -7.29 10.83
CA THR A 111 13.62 -6.12 11.10
C THR A 111 12.86 -5.70 9.86
N ILE A 112 13.45 -5.80 8.66
CA ILE A 112 12.80 -5.42 7.41
C ILE A 112 11.69 -6.39 7.08
N THR A 113 12.00 -7.69 7.05
CA THR A 113 11.01 -8.72 6.75
C THR A 113 9.85 -8.66 7.75
N LEU A 114 10.15 -8.56 9.05
CA LEU A 114 9.11 -8.53 10.09
C LEU A 114 8.29 -7.23 10.06
N THR A 115 8.91 -6.07 9.87
CA THR A 115 8.18 -4.79 9.78
C THR A 115 7.35 -4.70 8.51
N SER A 116 7.90 -5.08 7.35
CA SER A 116 7.16 -5.06 6.07
C SER A 116 5.97 -6.04 6.10
N LEU A 117 6.15 -7.23 6.67
CA LEU A 117 5.04 -8.17 6.89
C LEU A 117 4.03 -7.61 7.90
N ALA A 118 4.48 -7.02 9.02
CA ALA A 118 3.59 -6.44 10.02
C ALA A 118 2.75 -5.29 9.43
N CYS A 119 3.34 -4.40 8.62
CA CYS A 119 2.64 -3.33 7.92
C CYS A 119 1.62 -3.88 6.90
N GLY A 120 2.01 -4.87 6.07
CA GLY A 120 1.10 -5.47 5.09
C GLY A 120 -0.04 -6.25 5.74
N ILE A 121 0.23 -7.01 6.81
CA ILE A 121 -0.78 -7.73 7.58
C ILE A 121 -1.71 -6.74 8.30
N SER A 122 -1.18 -5.69 8.95
CA SER A 122 -2.02 -4.74 9.67
C SER A 122 -2.95 -3.98 8.74
N PHE A 123 -2.49 -3.63 7.53
CA PHE A 123 -3.32 -3.01 6.50
C PHE A 123 -4.53 -3.90 6.13
N VAL A 124 -4.30 -5.19 5.83
CA VAL A 124 -5.38 -6.15 5.54
C VAL A 124 -6.29 -6.36 6.77
N VAL A 125 -5.70 -6.45 7.96
CA VAL A 125 -6.45 -6.67 9.20
C VAL A 125 -7.33 -5.48 9.58
N THR A 126 -6.87 -4.22 9.39
CA THR A 126 -7.68 -3.02 9.65
C THR A 126 -8.93 -3.02 8.75
N GLY A 127 -8.78 -3.23 7.44
CA GLY A 127 -9.92 -3.30 6.53
C GLY A 127 -10.88 -4.46 6.83
N VAL A 128 -10.37 -5.63 7.27
CA VAL A 128 -11.23 -6.73 7.71
C VAL A 128 -11.98 -6.36 9.00
N ILE A 129 -11.30 -5.78 10.00
CA ILE A 129 -11.93 -5.33 11.24
C ILE A 129 -13.02 -4.29 10.96
N GLU A 130 -12.75 -3.30 10.11
CA GLU A 130 -13.73 -2.27 9.73
C GLU A 130 -15.01 -2.91 9.16
N THR A 131 -14.88 -3.79 8.16
CA THR A 131 -16.04 -4.45 7.54
C THR A 131 -16.89 -5.30 8.50
N GLN A 132 -16.31 -5.81 9.60
CA GLN A 132 -17.02 -6.60 10.61
C GLN A 132 -17.52 -5.74 11.78
N ALA A 133 -16.85 -4.62 12.07
CA ALA A 133 -17.23 -3.71 13.15
C ALA A 133 -18.43 -2.84 12.78
N LEU A 134 -18.52 -2.35 11.54
CA LEU A 134 -19.59 -1.45 11.11
C LEU A 134 -21.01 -2.05 11.33
N PRO A 135 -21.30 -3.32 10.97
CA PRO A 135 -22.60 -3.94 11.29
C PRO A 135 -22.85 -4.09 12.80
N PHE A 136 -21.81 -4.31 13.61
CA PHE A 136 -21.95 -4.43 15.07
C PHE A 136 -22.38 -3.11 15.72
N PHE A 137 -21.96 -1.97 15.16
CA PHE A 137 -22.43 -0.64 15.56
C PHE A 137 -23.76 -0.23 14.91
N GLY A 138 -24.42 -1.14 14.19
CA GLY A 138 -25.69 -0.88 13.48
C GLY A 138 -25.54 -0.08 12.19
N ILE A 139 -24.31 0.15 11.71
CA ILE A 139 -24.03 0.95 10.51
C ILE A 139 -24.18 0.07 9.27
N GLN A 140 -25.30 0.22 8.56
CA GLN A 140 -25.52 -0.42 7.26
C GLN A 140 -24.89 0.41 6.13
N ILE A 141 -23.70 0.01 5.68
CA ILE A 141 -22.95 0.70 4.59
C ILE A 141 -23.82 0.91 3.34
N ALA A 142 -24.75 0.01 3.06
CA ALA A 142 -25.67 0.12 1.93
C ALA A 142 -26.60 1.35 2.01
N GLU A 143 -27.08 1.68 3.21
CA GLU A 143 -28.08 2.73 3.48
C GLU A 143 -27.45 4.12 3.64
N LEU A 144 -26.16 4.20 3.95
CA LEU A 144 -25.43 5.48 4.04
C LEU A 144 -25.52 6.30 2.75
N THR A 145 -25.58 7.61 2.88
CA THR A 145 -25.43 8.56 1.78
C THR A 145 -24.02 8.51 1.18
N LEU A 146 -23.85 9.07 -0.03
CA LEU A 146 -22.54 9.14 -0.68
C LEU A 146 -21.56 10.08 0.06
N ASP A 147 -22.07 11.08 0.77
CA ASP A 147 -21.28 12.00 1.58
C ASP A 147 -20.76 11.29 2.85
N GLU A 148 -21.63 10.59 3.61
CA GLU A 148 -21.23 9.75 4.77
C GLU A 148 -20.23 8.65 4.38
N LYS A 149 -20.37 8.06 3.18
CA LYS A 149 -19.40 7.08 2.65
C LYS A 149 -18.01 7.69 2.44
N ALA A 150 -17.94 8.94 1.97
CA ALA A 150 -16.67 9.64 1.78
C ALA A 150 -16.03 10.10 3.10
N GLU A 151 -16.85 10.45 4.10
CA GLU A 151 -16.39 10.72 5.46
C GLU A 151 -15.86 9.45 6.15
N LEU A 152 -16.55 8.31 6.01
CA LEU A 152 -16.09 7.02 6.53
C LEU A 152 -14.75 6.60 5.90
N LEU A 153 -14.62 6.72 4.58
CA LEU A 153 -13.36 6.53 3.84
C LEU A 153 -12.20 7.38 4.39
N LEU A 154 -12.47 8.64 4.74
CA LEU A 154 -11.47 9.54 5.32
C LEU A 154 -11.03 9.09 6.72
N ILE A 155 -11.97 8.58 7.53
CA ILE A 155 -11.71 8.05 8.87
C ILE A 155 -10.90 6.76 8.79
N ASP A 156 -11.30 5.79 7.96
CA ASP A 156 -10.57 4.52 7.80
C ASP A 156 -9.13 4.74 7.30
N GLN A 157 -8.95 5.57 6.26
CA GLN A 157 -7.61 5.92 5.78
C GLN A 157 -6.75 6.54 6.90
N GLY A 158 -7.33 7.42 7.72
CA GLY A 158 -6.64 8.03 8.86
C GLY A 158 -6.22 7.01 9.92
N ILE A 159 -7.12 6.08 10.28
CA ILE A 159 -6.86 4.99 11.23
C ILE A 159 -5.77 4.05 10.68
N THR A 160 -5.92 3.58 9.45
CA THR A 160 -4.95 2.72 8.75
C THR A 160 -3.57 3.38 8.69
N THR A 161 -3.51 4.67 8.36
CA THR A 161 -2.26 5.45 8.37
C THR A 161 -1.61 5.48 9.75
N ALA A 162 -2.38 5.78 10.81
CA ALA A 162 -1.88 5.82 12.18
C ALA A 162 -1.39 4.44 12.67
N VAL A 163 -2.12 3.36 12.37
CA VAL A 163 -1.77 1.98 12.76
C VAL A 163 -0.48 1.53 12.08
N VAL A 164 -0.35 1.69 10.77
CA VAL A 164 0.83 1.23 10.02
C VAL A 164 2.07 2.04 10.38
N LEU A 165 1.95 3.37 10.52
CA LEU A 165 3.07 4.21 11.00
C LEU A 165 3.44 3.91 12.46
N GLY A 166 2.47 3.59 13.32
CA GLY A 166 2.71 3.16 14.70
C GLY A 166 3.49 1.84 14.78
N ILE A 167 3.18 0.87 13.90
CA ILE A 167 3.93 -0.39 13.76
C ILE A 167 5.36 -0.10 13.28
N LEU A 168 5.51 0.68 12.21
CA LEU A 168 6.81 1.06 11.66
C LEU A 168 7.70 1.75 12.72
N PHE A 169 7.14 2.69 13.47
CA PHE A 169 7.83 3.33 14.60
C PHE A 169 8.19 2.31 15.69
N ASN A 170 7.27 1.43 16.09
CA ASN A 170 7.51 0.46 17.17
C ASN A 170 8.66 -0.51 16.86
N PHE A 171 8.84 -0.91 15.60
CA PHE A 171 9.96 -1.76 15.16
C PHE A 171 11.28 -1.00 14.94
N THR A 172 11.23 0.32 14.71
CA THR A 172 12.44 1.14 14.43
C THR A 172 12.95 1.96 15.61
N LYS A 173 12.11 2.20 16.64
CA LYS A 173 12.46 3.01 17.83
C LYS A 173 13.70 2.56 18.59
N SER A 174 14.02 1.26 18.58
CA SER A 174 15.20 0.70 19.26
C SER A 174 16.52 1.02 18.56
N PHE A 175 16.49 1.60 17.36
CA PHE A 175 17.67 1.96 16.57
C PHE A 175 17.95 3.47 16.55
N GLN A 176 17.32 4.25 17.44
CA GLN A 176 17.55 5.69 17.56
C GLN A 176 18.90 6.00 18.22
N PRO A 177 19.59 7.10 17.83
CA PRO A 177 19.22 8.05 16.78
C PRO A 177 19.45 7.47 15.37
N LEU A 178 18.50 7.73 14.46
CA LEU A 178 18.65 7.41 13.04
C LEU A 178 19.55 8.43 12.33
N PRO A 179 20.24 8.05 11.23
CA PRO A 179 20.94 8.98 10.36
C PRO A 179 20.03 10.05 9.74
N ASP A 180 20.58 11.26 9.58
CA ASP A 180 19.87 12.47 9.08
C ASP A 180 19.31 12.37 7.64
N ASP A 181 19.60 11.29 6.90
CA ASP A 181 19.09 11.01 5.56
C ASP A 181 17.98 9.95 5.49
N ILE A 182 17.54 9.43 6.65
CA ILE A 182 16.37 8.54 6.80
C ILE A 182 15.19 9.36 7.35
N TYR A 183 13.99 9.18 6.79
CA TYR A 183 12.76 9.94 7.12
C TYR A 183 12.92 11.48 7.10
N ARG A 184 13.83 12.00 6.28
CA ARG A 184 14.08 13.44 6.16
C ARG A 184 12.92 14.16 5.46
N TYR A 185 12.41 15.21 6.10
CA TYR A 185 11.50 16.21 5.54
C TYR A 185 12.19 17.58 5.58
N ASP A 186 12.68 18.07 4.45
CA ASP A 186 13.43 19.33 4.37
C ASP A 186 12.79 20.29 3.36
N PHE A 187 12.11 21.32 3.85
CA PHE A 187 11.44 22.31 3.01
C PHE A 187 12.41 23.33 2.38
N ARG A 188 13.69 23.36 2.80
CA ARG A 188 14.68 24.36 2.38
C ARG A 188 15.11 24.13 0.93
N GLU A 189 15.55 25.21 0.30
CA GLU A 189 16.12 25.22 -1.06
C GLU A 189 15.29 24.44 -2.12
N PRO A 190 13.96 24.68 -2.25
CA PRO A 190 13.05 23.86 -3.07
C PRO A 190 13.47 23.70 -4.54
N PHE A 191 14.19 24.67 -5.10
CA PHE A 191 14.62 24.70 -6.49
C PHE A 191 16.12 24.45 -6.72
N ASN A 192 16.86 23.96 -5.71
CA ASN A 192 18.27 23.61 -5.85
C ASN A 192 18.46 22.47 -6.88
N LEU A 193 19.35 22.65 -7.87
CA LEU A 193 19.55 21.69 -8.97
C LEU A 193 19.95 20.28 -8.50
N GLN A 194 20.69 20.16 -7.38
CA GLN A 194 21.17 18.86 -6.90
C GLN A 194 20.15 18.11 -6.03
N LYS A 195 19.46 18.83 -5.14
CA LYS A 195 18.62 18.25 -4.06
C LYS A 195 17.28 18.94 -3.83
N GLY A 196 16.93 19.94 -4.65
CA GLY A 196 15.75 20.78 -4.49
C GLY A 196 14.48 19.97 -4.63
N TRP A 197 13.76 19.81 -3.52
CA TRP A 197 12.71 18.81 -3.42
C TRP A 197 11.55 19.03 -4.38
N LEU A 198 11.24 20.30 -4.69
CA LEU A 198 10.12 20.72 -5.54
C LEU A 198 10.52 20.71 -7.03
N LEU A 199 11.75 21.09 -7.35
CA LEU A 199 12.30 20.95 -8.70
C LEU A 199 12.30 19.48 -9.14
N TRP A 200 12.85 18.59 -8.29
CA TRP A 200 12.87 17.16 -8.57
C TRP A 200 11.49 16.51 -8.51
N ALA A 201 10.53 17.08 -7.76
CA ALA A 201 9.13 16.67 -7.85
C ALA A 201 8.53 17.03 -9.22
N GLY A 202 8.74 18.24 -9.72
CA GLY A 202 8.29 18.64 -11.06
C GLY A 202 8.90 17.79 -12.19
N ILE A 203 10.22 17.59 -12.16
CA ILE A 203 10.93 16.73 -13.13
C ILE A 203 10.43 15.28 -13.04
N GLY A 204 10.31 14.74 -11.82
CA GLY A 204 9.85 13.36 -11.58
C GLY A 204 8.40 13.15 -12.03
N PHE A 205 7.51 14.11 -11.78
CA PHE A 205 6.11 14.08 -12.20
C PHE A 205 5.98 14.13 -13.73
N LEU A 206 6.66 15.05 -14.41
CA LEU A 206 6.63 15.13 -15.88
C LEU A 206 7.25 13.88 -16.53
N GLY A 207 8.34 13.36 -15.97
CA GLY A 207 8.96 12.10 -16.40
C GLY A 207 8.04 10.89 -16.21
N ALA A 208 7.36 10.80 -15.07
CA ALA A 208 6.38 9.75 -14.80
C ALA A 208 5.19 9.83 -15.76
N ALA A 209 4.61 11.02 -15.95
CA ALA A 209 3.49 11.22 -16.87
C ALA A 209 3.84 10.84 -18.31
N GLY A 210 5.01 11.26 -18.80
CA GLY A 210 5.51 10.87 -20.13
C GLY A 210 5.75 9.36 -20.25
N ALA A 211 6.38 8.74 -19.25
CA ALA A 211 6.64 7.30 -19.25
C ALA A 211 5.36 6.45 -19.14
N ILE A 212 4.36 6.90 -18.37
CA ILE A 212 3.06 6.24 -18.25
C ILE A 212 2.25 6.38 -19.54
N ALA A 213 2.25 7.55 -20.19
CA ALA A 213 1.65 7.73 -21.51
C ALA A 213 2.29 6.82 -22.57
N LEU A 214 3.62 6.72 -22.60
CA LEU A 214 4.34 5.78 -23.47
C LEU A 214 4.02 4.32 -23.13
N THR A 215 3.83 3.99 -21.86
CA THR A 215 3.43 2.65 -21.43
C THR A 215 2.02 2.32 -21.91
N GLY A 216 1.06 3.23 -21.80
CA GLY A 216 -0.29 3.06 -22.36
C GLY A 216 -0.28 2.84 -23.88
N VAL A 217 0.53 3.61 -24.61
CA VAL A 217 0.75 3.40 -26.06
C VAL A 217 1.37 2.03 -26.36
N ALA A 218 2.37 1.59 -25.58
CA ALA A 218 2.96 0.26 -25.73
C ALA A 218 1.97 -0.88 -25.43
N MET A 219 1.12 -0.70 -24.42
CA MET A 219 0.06 -1.65 -24.07
C MET A 219 -1.05 -1.69 -25.12
N SER A 220 -1.34 -0.60 -25.82
CA SER A 220 -2.29 -0.57 -26.95
C SER A 220 -1.87 -1.45 -28.13
N PHE A 221 -0.56 -1.70 -28.31
CA PHE A 221 -0.06 -2.69 -29.29
C PHE A 221 -0.08 -4.13 -28.77
N SER A 222 -0.34 -4.34 -27.47
CA SER A 222 -0.51 -5.66 -26.88
C SER A 222 -1.96 -6.10 -27.03
N ASN A 223 -2.19 -7.35 -27.47
CA ASN A 223 -3.54 -7.84 -27.80
C ASN A 223 -4.40 -8.22 -26.56
N GLU A 224 -4.12 -7.61 -25.40
CA GLU A 224 -4.91 -7.68 -24.16
C GLU A 224 -5.81 -6.43 -24.10
N SER A 225 -7.11 -6.60 -23.83
CA SER A 225 -8.03 -5.46 -23.80
C SER A 225 -7.75 -4.52 -22.60
N PRO A 226 -7.82 -3.18 -22.76
CA PRO A 226 -7.60 -2.19 -21.68
C PRO A 226 -8.58 -2.26 -20.49
N GLN A 227 -9.60 -3.12 -20.59
CA GLN A 227 -10.84 -3.17 -19.81
C GLN A 227 -10.68 -3.43 -18.29
N ARG A 228 -9.46 -3.50 -17.76
CA ARG A 228 -9.18 -3.68 -16.32
C ARG A 228 -8.87 -2.37 -15.60
N GLU A 229 -8.27 -1.38 -16.26
CA GLU A 229 -7.90 -0.08 -15.65
C GLU A 229 -9.15 0.79 -15.41
N THR A 230 -10.11 0.70 -16.33
CA THR A 230 -11.42 1.34 -16.23
C THR A 230 -12.18 0.92 -14.97
N ASP A 231 -11.98 -0.31 -14.50
CA ASP A 231 -12.81 -0.99 -13.50
C ASP A 231 -12.60 -0.46 -12.07
N ALA A 232 -11.42 0.11 -11.78
CA ALA A 232 -11.12 0.79 -10.52
C ALA A 232 -11.67 2.22 -10.51
N LEU A 233 -11.34 3.01 -11.54
CA LEU A 233 -11.83 4.38 -11.68
C LEU A 233 -13.36 4.45 -11.73
N VAL A 234 -14.04 3.55 -12.46
CA VAL A 234 -15.52 3.48 -12.55
C VAL A 234 -16.19 3.24 -11.19
N ARG A 235 -15.50 2.67 -10.20
CA ARG A 235 -16.00 2.54 -8.82
C ARG A 235 -15.88 3.83 -8.00
N LEU A 236 -14.95 4.71 -8.37
CA LEU A 236 -14.75 6.02 -7.74
C LEU A 236 -15.62 7.12 -8.38
N LEU A 237 -15.97 6.99 -9.66
CA LEU A 237 -16.88 7.90 -10.39
C LEU A 237 -18.14 8.35 -9.59
N PRO A 238 -18.88 7.47 -8.88
CA PRO A 238 -20.05 7.88 -8.09
C PRO A 238 -19.74 8.85 -6.91
N LEU A 239 -18.50 8.87 -6.43
CA LEU A 239 -18.04 9.77 -5.37
C LEU A 239 -17.47 11.08 -5.95
N ILE A 240 -17.12 11.10 -7.22
CA ILE A 240 -16.50 12.23 -7.92
C ILE A 240 -17.57 13.25 -8.37
N GLY A 241 -17.18 14.54 -8.44
CA GLY A 241 -17.86 15.57 -9.21
C GLY A 241 -19.29 15.98 -8.81
N SER A 242 -19.80 15.60 -7.64
CA SER A 242 -21.21 15.84 -7.29
C SER A 242 -21.51 16.28 -5.84
N SER A 243 -20.48 16.48 -5.00
CA SER A 243 -20.55 17.25 -3.74
C SER A 243 -19.15 17.79 -3.41
N SER A 244 -19.08 19.00 -2.85
CA SER A 244 -17.83 19.59 -2.37
C SER A 244 -17.22 18.75 -1.25
N VAL A 245 -18.05 18.20 -0.34
CA VAL A 245 -17.60 17.38 0.80
C VAL A 245 -16.90 16.12 0.28
N ARG A 246 -17.57 15.35 -0.60
CA ARG A 246 -16.98 14.15 -1.21
C ARG A 246 -15.66 14.42 -1.92
N THR A 247 -15.61 15.50 -2.71
CA THR A 247 -14.39 15.86 -3.45
C THR A 247 -13.24 16.20 -2.50
N VAL A 248 -13.50 16.94 -1.42
CA VAL A 248 -12.49 17.25 -0.39
C VAL A 248 -12.05 15.98 0.36
N CYS A 249 -12.97 15.12 0.80
CA CYS A 249 -12.63 13.86 1.45
C CYS A 249 -11.74 12.97 0.58
N LEU A 250 -12.10 12.78 -0.70
CA LEU A 250 -11.29 12.02 -1.66
C LEU A 250 -9.89 12.61 -1.85
N LEU A 251 -9.77 13.94 -1.99
CA LEU A 251 -8.48 14.62 -2.15
C LEU A 251 -7.60 14.52 -0.89
N VAL A 252 -8.17 14.51 0.31
CA VAL A 252 -7.39 14.31 1.55
C VAL A 252 -6.95 12.84 1.68
N VAL A 253 -7.82 11.88 1.35
CA VAL A 253 -7.47 10.44 1.33
C VAL A 253 -6.34 10.16 0.33
N THR A 254 -6.56 10.46 -0.95
CA THR A 254 -5.67 10.05 -2.05
C THR A 254 -4.49 11.00 -2.26
N GLY A 255 -4.63 12.27 -1.88
CA GLY A 255 -3.62 13.32 -2.05
C GLY A 255 -2.78 13.60 -0.80
N VAL A 256 -3.21 13.18 0.41
CA VAL A 256 -2.45 13.43 1.65
C VAL A 256 -2.15 12.13 2.39
N PHE A 257 -3.16 11.41 2.88
CA PHE A 257 -2.91 10.28 3.79
C PHE A 257 -2.26 9.07 3.09
N ALA A 258 -2.78 8.65 1.93
CA ALA A 258 -2.20 7.53 1.19
C ALA A 258 -0.74 7.81 0.74
N PRO A 259 -0.40 8.94 0.07
CA PRO A 259 0.98 9.29 -0.26
C PRO A 259 1.90 9.39 0.98
N LEU A 260 1.44 9.99 2.07
CA LEU A 260 2.24 10.10 3.30
C LEU A 260 2.57 8.71 3.88
N LEU A 261 1.57 7.83 3.95
CA LEU A 261 1.73 6.46 4.44
C LEU A 261 2.68 5.67 3.53
N GLU A 262 2.35 5.61 2.25
CA GLU A 262 3.01 4.75 1.26
C GLU A 262 4.45 5.19 1.01
N GLU A 263 4.74 6.48 0.84
CA GLU A 263 6.13 6.92 0.67
C GLU A 263 6.97 6.69 1.93
N THR A 264 6.36 6.82 3.12
CA THR A 264 7.07 6.50 4.38
C THR A 264 7.42 5.01 4.46
N VAL A 265 6.49 4.12 4.09
CA VAL A 265 6.70 2.66 4.12
C VAL A 265 7.61 2.19 2.97
N PHE A 266 7.33 2.57 1.72
CA PHE A 266 8.05 2.06 0.55
C PHE A 266 9.39 2.76 0.32
N ARG A 267 9.48 4.08 0.47
CA ARG A 267 10.71 4.86 0.19
C ARG A 267 11.50 5.08 1.48
N GLY A 268 10.85 5.60 2.52
CA GLY A 268 11.47 5.87 3.82
C GLY A 268 12.01 4.60 4.52
N PHE A 269 11.24 3.50 4.49
CA PHE A 269 11.66 2.23 5.09
C PHE A 269 12.17 1.20 4.08
N PHE A 270 11.31 0.64 3.23
CA PHE A 270 11.58 -0.61 2.49
C PHE A 270 12.74 -0.46 1.49
N MET A 271 12.64 0.47 0.54
CA MET A 271 13.67 0.76 -0.46
C MET A 271 14.99 1.17 0.20
N THR A 272 14.93 2.11 1.14
CA THR A 272 16.08 2.58 1.94
C THR A 272 16.81 1.42 2.58
N SER A 273 16.06 0.52 3.24
CA SER A 273 16.60 -0.68 3.88
C SER A 273 17.27 -1.62 2.87
N LEU A 274 16.62 -1.92 1.74
CA LEU A 274 17.18 -2.81 0.71
C LEU A 274 18.56 -2.35 0.21
N THR A 275 18.86 -1.05 0.20
CA THR A 275 20.19 -0.54 -0.25
C THR A 275 21.38 -1.06 0.57
N LYS A 276 21.14 -1.59 1.77
CA LYS A 276 22.17 -2.24 2.61
C LYS A 276 22.68 -3.56 2.00
N TRP A 277 21.88 -4.26 1.19
CA TRP A 277 22.30 -5.51 0.52
C TRP A 277 22.49 -5.34 -0.99
N VAL A 278 21.61 -4.59 -1.67
CA VAL A 278 21.65 -4.42 -3.13
C VAL A 278 22.02 -2.98 -3.54
N PRO A 279 22.55 -2.74 -4.76
CA PRO A 279 22.77 -1.38 -5.27
C PRO A 279 21.46 -0.57 -5.31
N THR A 280 21.54 0.75 -5.13
CA THR A 280 20.35 1.63 -5.08
C THR A 280 19.42 1.49 -6.29
N PRO A 281 19.88 1.38 -7.56
CA PRO A 281 18.99 1.12 -8.70
C PRO A 281 18.21 -0.21 -8.59
N VAL A 282 18.82 -1.25 -8.02
CA VAL A 282 18.15 -2.55 -7.81
C VAL A 282 17.13 -2.45 -6.69
N ALA A 283 17.43 -1.72 -5.61
CA ALA A 283 16.48 -1.44 -4.54
C ALA A 283 15.25 -0.65 -5.05
N ILE A 284 15.45 0.32 -5.95
CA ILE A 284 14.37 1.07 -6.62
C ILE A 284 13.48 0.12 -7.43
N VAL A 285 14.06 -0.74 -8.27
CA VAL A 285 13.30 -1.72 -9.08
C VAL A 285 12.50 -2.70 -8.22
N ILE A 286 13.13 -3.25 -7.18
CA ILE A 286 12.43 -4.17 -6.25
C ILE A 286 11.30 -3.43 -5.51
N SER A 287 11.56 -2.21 -5.00
CA SER A 287 10.53 -1.43 -4.29
C SER A 287 9.37 -1.04 -5.21
N ALA A 288 9.64 -0.65 -6.46
CA ALA A 288 8.61 -0.35 -7.46
C ALA A 288 7.77 -1.58 -7.82
N ALA A 289 8.38 -2.75 -7.96
CA ALA A 289 7.66 -4.01 -8.20
C ALA A 289 6.79 -4.39 -7.01
N VAL A 290 7.30 -4.31 -5.78
CA VAL A 290 6.52 -4.62 -4.56
C VAL A 290 5.41 -3.57 -4.34
N PHE A 291 5.64 -2.30 -4.65
CA PHE A 291 4.62 -1.25 -4.64
C PHE A 291 3.45 -1.57 -5.60
N ALA A 292 3.77 -1.86 -6.87
CA ALA A 292 2.75 -2.22 -7.87
C ALA A 292 2.07 -3.57 -7.58
N LEU A 293 2.78 -4.53 -6.98
CA LEU A 293 2.18 -5.79 -6.51
C LEU A 293 1.34 -5.61 -5.23
N ALA A 294 1.62 -4.62 -4.37
CA ALA A 294 0.83 -4.37 -3.16
C ALA A 294 -0.56 -3.78 -3.46
N HIS A 295 -0.69 -3.15 -4.63
CA HIS A 295 -1.99 -2.85 -5.23
C HIS A 295 -2.66 -4.14 -5.77
N LEU A 296 -1.93 -5.23 -6.06
CA LEU A 296 -2.46 -6.59 -6.37
C LEU A 296 -3.41 -6.65 -7.61
N THR A 297 -3.22 -5.89 -8.69
CA THR A 297 -1.96 -5.63 -9.40
C THR A 297 -1.76 -6.52 -10.64
N PRO A 298 -2.78 -6.82 -11.49
CA PRO A 298 -2.50 -7.24 -12.87
C PRO A 298 -2.69 -6.15 -13.92
N GLY A 299 -3.79 -5.37 -13.88
CA GLY A 299 -4.13 -4.38 -14.92
C GLY A 299 -3.20 -3.17 -14.92
N GLU A 300 -3.30 -2.34 -13.89
CA GLU A 300 -2.52 -1.09 -13.71
C GLU A 300 -1.05 -1.35 -13.31
N PHE A 301 -0.58 -2.61 -13.30
CA PHE A 301 0.78 -2.96 -12.86
C PHE A 301 1.87 -2.21 -13.64
N PRO A 302 1.83 -2.11 -14.99
CA PRO A 302 2.84 -1.37 -15.74
C PRO A 302 2.92 0.10 -15.32
N GLN A 303 1.78 0.77 -15.15
CA GLN A 303 1.67 2.18 -14.80
C GLN A 303 2.14 2.43 -13.35
N LEU A 304 1.67 1.60 -12.40
CA LEU A 304 2.08 1.66 -10.99
C LEU A 304 3.56 1.33 -10.81
N PHE A 305 4.11 0.41 -11.61
CA PHE A 305 5.54 0.10 -11.62
C PHE A 305 6.36 1.29 -12.12
N VAL A 306 5.96 1.92 -13.24
CA VAL A 306 6.64 3.11 -13.79
C VAL A 306 6.57 4.29 -12.84
N LEU A 307 5.41 4.58 -12.24
CA LEU A 307 5.28 5.56 -11.16
C LEU A 307 6.18 5.18 -9.98
N GLY A 308 6.19 3.90 -9.62
CA GLY A 308 6.99 3.33 -8.55
C GLY A 308 8.50 3.60 -8.71
N ILE A 309 9.01 3.44 -9.94
CA ILE A 309 10.38 3.76 -10.35
C ILE A 309 10.65 5.27 -10.24
N ALA A 310 9.77 6.12 -10.78
CA ALA A 310 9.95 7.58 -10.76
C ALA A 310 10.05 8.13 -9.33
N LEU A 311 9.16 7.67 -8.44
CA LEU A 311 9.17 7.99 -7.01
C LEU A 311 10.49 7.54 -6.36
N GLY A 312 10.93 6.30 -6.59
CA GLY A 312 12.20 5.78 -6.06
C GLY A 312 13.43 6.53 -6.54
N LEU A 313 13.52 6.85 -7.84
CA LEU A 313 14.59 7.67 -8.43
C LEU A 313 14.62 9.08 -7.81
N SER A 314 13.46 9.72 -7.69
CA SER A 314 13.36 11.06 -7.10
C SER A 314 13.85 11.10 -5.65
N TYR A 315 13.51 10.08 -4.85
CA TYR A 315 13.91 10.00 -3.45
C TYR A 315 15.39 9.65 -3.29
N ALA A 316 15.92 8.77 -4.15
CA ALA A 316 17.34 8.46 -4.17
C ALA A 316 18.20 9.67 -4.58
N GLN A 317 17.69 10.55 -5.45
CA GLN A 317 18.35 11.79 -5.83
C GLN A 317 18.28 12.88 -4.73
N THR A 318 17.11 13.15 -4.14
CA THR A 318 16.95 14.27 -3.18
C THR A 318 17.21 13.91 -1.72
N ARG A 319 17.12 12.62 -1.36
CA ARG A 319 17.14 12.11 0.02
C ARG A 319 16.11 12.80 0.94
N ASN A 320 14.95 13.18 0.38
CA ASN A 320 13.92 13.96 1.06
C ASN A 320 12.53 13.42 0.70
N LEU A 321 11.75 12.99 1.70
CA LEU A 321 10.44 12.35 1.46
C LEU A 321 9.40 13.31 0.87
N LEU A 322 9.59 14.63 1.03
CA LEU A 322 8.73 15.61 0.38
C LEU A 322 8.70 15.47 -1.15
N THR A 323 9.79 15.03 -1.77
CA THR A 323 9.86 14.84 -3.24
C THR A 323 8.91 13.76 -3.75
N PRO A 324 9.06 12.46 -3.35
CA PRO A 324 8.13 11.43 -3.80
C PRO A 324 6.70 11.67 -3.29
N ILE A 325 6.50 12.18 -2.06
CA ILE A 325 5.16 12.49 -1.56
C ILE A 325 4.50 13.50 -2.49
N THR A 326 5.18 14.59 -2.88
CA THR A 326 4.61 15.59 -3.79
C THR A 326 4.27 14.99 -5.16
N ILE A 327 5.14 14.15 -5.75
CA ILE A 327 4.86 13.49 -7.03
C ILE A 327 3.62 12.60 -6.93
N HIS A 328 3.53 11.78 -5.88
CA HIS A 328 2.43 10.84 -5.67
C HIS A 328 1.11 11.58 -5.37
N SER A 329 1.13 12.59 -4.49
CA SER A 329 0.00 13.48 -4.22
C SER A 329 -0.51 14.17 -5.48
N LEU A 330 0.38 14.69 -6.33
CA LEU A 330 0.03 15.34 -7.61
C LEU A 330 -0.57 14.34 -8.61
N TRP A 331 -0.03 13.12 -8.67
CA TRP A 331 -0.57 12.07 -9.54
C TRP A 331 -2.01 11.70 -9.15
N ASN A 332 -2.21 11.33 -7.89
CA ASN A 332 -3.51 10.89 -7.38
C ASN A 332 -4.55 12.02 -7.44
N SER A 333 -4.19 13.20 -6.94
CA SER A 333 -5.09 14.37 -6.97
C SER A 333 -5.36 14.84 -8.39
N GLY A 334 -4.37 14.77 -9.28
CA GLY A 334 -4.50 15.15 -10.69
C GLY A 334 -5.55 14.31 -11.42
N VAL A 335 -5.55 13.00 -11.19
CA VAL A 335 -6.59 12.09 -11.74
C VAL A 335 -7.97 12.47 -11.19
N ILE A 336 -8.14 12.62 -9.87
CA ILE A 336 -9.43 12.96 -9.26
C ILE A 336 -9.95 14.33 -9.74
N LEU A 337 -9.08 15.34 -9.86
CA LEU A 337 -9.44 16.67 -10.35
C LEU A 337 -9.79 16.68 -11.85
N LEU A 338 -9.05 15.92 -12.67
CA LEU A 338 -9.35 15.79 -14.10
C LEU A 338 -10.72 15.13 -14.32
N LEU A 339 -10.99 14.02 -13.63
CA LEU A 339 -12.29 13.35 -13.68
C LEU A 339 -13.41 14.27 -13.16
N THR A 340 -13.19 14.97 -12.04
CA THR A 340 -14.13 15.98 -11.52
C THR A 340 -14.43 17.06 -12.57
N PHE A 341 -13.41 17.59 -13.25
CA PHE A 341 -13.56 18.61 -14.28
C PHE A 341 -14.36 18.10 -15.48
N LEU A 342 -14.04 16.92 -16.02
CA LEU A 342 -14.77 16.32 -17.15
C LEU A 342 -16.25 16.09 -16.80
N GLN A 343 -16.54 15.62 -15.60
CA GLN A 343 -17.91 15.43 -15.12
C GLN A 343 -18.68 16.76 -15.00
N LEU A 344 -18.02 17.82 -14.52
CA LEU A 344 -18.61 19.17 -14.45
C LEU A 344 -18.83 19.80 -15.84
N GLN A 345 -18.11 19.36 -16.87
CA GLN A 345 -18.37 19.73 -18.27
C GLN A 345 -19.48 18.89 -18.92
N GLY A 346 -20.07 17.91 -18.21
CA GLY A 346 -21.18 17.09 -18.69
C GLY A 346 -20.79 15.87 -19.53
N TYR A 347 -19.51 15.48 -19.55
CA TYR A 347 -19.10 14.22 -20.20
C TYR A 347 -19.52 13.01 -19.36
N ASP A 348 -20.11 11.99 -19.99
CA ASP A 348 -20.22 10.67 -19.33
C ASP A 348 -18.86 9.96 -19.38
N ILE A 349 -18.17 10.00 -18.24
CA ILE A 349 -16.87 9.38 -18.06
C ILE A 349 -16.93 7.85 -18.25
N ARG A 350 -18.10 7.22 -18.06
CA ARG A 350 -18.27 5.78 -18.30
C ARG A 350 -18.20 5.46 -19.79
N GLU A 351 -18.84 6.27 -20.63
CA GLU A 351 -18.75 6.11 -22.09
C GLU A 351 -17.33 6.38 -22.57
N LEU A 352 -16.69 7.46 -22.10
CA LEU A 352 -15.29 7.77 -22.43
C LEU A 352 -14.36 6.60 -22.09
N LEU A 353 -14.40 6.10 -20.84
CA LEU A 353 -13.56 4.98 -20.40
C LEU A 353 -13.88 3.65 -21.09
N GLN A 354 -15.11 3.45 -21.58
CA GLN A 354 -15.49 2.23 -22.31
C GLN A 354 -15.23 2.30 -23.82
N SER A 355 -14.95 3.49 -24.35
CA SER A 355 -14.69 3.75 -25.77
C SER A 355 -13.21 3.70 -26.18
N SER A 356 -12.31 3.61 -25.20
CA SER A 356 -10.85 3.53 -25.34
C SER A 356 -10.29 2.13 -25.06
#